data_AF-A0A3D4LL43-F1
#
_entry.id   AF-A0A3D4LL43-F1
#
_cell.length_a   1.000
_cell.length_b   1.000
_cell.length_c   1.000
_cell.angle_alpha   90.00
_cell.angle_beta   90.00
_cell.angle_gamma   90.00
#
_symmetry.space_group_name_H-M   'P 1'
#
loop_
_entity.id
_entity.type
_entity.pdbx_description
1 polymer ?
#
loop_
_entity_poly.entity_id
_entity_poly.type
_entity_poly.pdbx_seq_one_letter_code
_entity_poly.pdbx_strand_id
1 'polypeptide(L)'
;HCIQMNYDYVAGGEQYNVRDKMMAENVLWVMEHELKHYNNENIILFAHGGHIIEDDYTMNFRDMLYINAENKDILYVTMGHHLSNYLGDDYYTIVTEAKNNSFLADSNLPNDKRKLFSIERKGSLIDAIGAESPSIKFCTSEYLKQAGIATWDLTLIGSYFNNINTFIPARFTINTNVETCFDAMLYFDQLTPNIDNRSYLDK
;
A
#
# COMPACT_ATOMS: atom_id res chain seq x y z
N HIS A 1 -8.22 7.59 -25.28
CA HIS A 1 -9.36 6.87 -24.68
C HIS A 1 -8.80 5.91 -23.65
N CYS A 2 -8.90 6.22 -22.35
CA CYS A 2 -8.71 5.18 -21.33
C CYS A 2 -9.85 4.17 -21.47
N ILE A 3 -9.55 2.89 -21.27
CA ILE A 3 -10.53 1.82 -21.25
C ILE A 3 -11.47 2.10 -20.06
N GLN A 4 -12.67 2.57 -20.36
CA GLN A 4 -13.75 2.68 -19.39
C GLN A 4 -14.47 1.34 -19.43
N MET A 5 -14.12 0.44 -18.51
CA MET A 5 -14.85 -0.81 -18.35
C MET A 5 -16.20 -0.48 -17.71
N ASN A 6 -17.27 -0.56 -18.50
CA ASN A 6 -18.63 -0.39 -17.99
C ASN A 6 -19.00 -1.65 -17.20
N TYR A 7 -19.13 -1.52 -15.88
CA TYR A 7 -19.66 -2.57 -15.04
C TYR A 7 -21.03 -2.15 -14.48
N ASP A 8 -21.97 -3.09 -14.45
CA ASP A 8 -23.26 -2.91 -13.81
C ASP A 8 -23.09 -2.95 -12.30
N TYR A 9 -23.29 -1.81 -11.65
CA TYR A 9 -23.26 -1.68 -10.20
C TYR A 9 -24.31 -2.60 -9.56
N VAL A 10 -23.86 -3.73 -8.99
CA VAL A 10 -24.70 -4.54 -8.11
C VAL A 10 -24.62 -3.96 -6.71
N ALA A 11 -25.66 -3.24 -6.29
CA ALA A 11 -25.77 -2.75 -4.92
C ALA A 11 -25.86 -3.95 -3.96
N GLY A 12 -24.89 -4.08 -3.02
CA GLY A 12 -24.94 -5.04 -1.92
C GLY A 12 -23.88 -6.16 -1.87
N GLY A 13 -22.74 -6.09 -2.57
CA GLY A 13 -21.65 -7.07 -2.39
C GLY A 13 -20.24 -6.54 -2.70
N GLU A 14 -19.21 -7.14 -2.09
CA GLU A 14 -17.77 -7.24 -2.42
C GLU A 14 -17.07 -6.06 -3.14
N GLN A 15 -17.51 -4.82 -2.97
CA GLN A 15 -17.11 -3.68 -3.82
C GLN A 15 -15.60 -3.39 -3.81
N TYR A 16 -14.94 -3.57 -2.66
CA TYR A 16 -13.49 -3.36 -2.54
C TYR A 16 -12.69 -4.48 -3.24
N ASN A 17 -13.16 -5.72 -3.17
CA ASN A 17 -12.48 -6.88 -3.75
C ASN A 17 -12.61 -6.90 -5.28
N VAL A 18 -13.74 -6.41 -5.82
CA VAL A 18 -13.92 -6.29 -7.29
C VAL A 18 -12.88 -5.35 -7.89
N ARG A 19 -12.58 -4.22 -7.24
CA ARG A 19 -11.60 -3.24 -7.76
C ARG A 19 -10.22 -3.87 -7.91
N ASP A 20 -9.71 -4.49 -6.86
CA ASP A 20 -8.36 -5.04 -6.83
C ASP A 20 -8.22 -6.30 -7.70
N LYS A 21 -9.26 -7.12 -7.78
CA LYS A 21 -9.35 -8.21 -8.76
C LYS A 21 -9.24 -7.70 -10.20
N MET A 22 -9.98 -6.65 -10.56
CA MET A 22 -9.95 -6.08 -11.92
C MET A 22 -8.60 -5.44 -12.24
N MET A 23 -7.94 -4.83 -11.25
CA MET A 23 -6.56 -4.35 -11.44
C MET A 23 -5.61 -5.51 -11.72
N ALA A 24 -5.75 -6.64 -11.01
CA ALA A 24 -4.94 -7.84 -11.28
C ALA A 24 -5.21 -8.40 -12.69
N GLU A 25 -6.46 -8.53 -13.10
CA GLU A 25 -6.84 -8.97 -14.46
C GLU A 25 -6.25 -8.06 -15.54
N ASN A 26 -6.25 -6.74 -15.32
CA ASN A 26 -5.63 -5.79 -16.24
C ASN A 26 -4.11 -5.95 -16.31
N VAL A 27 -3.44 -6.20 -15.17
CA VAL A 27 -1.99 -6.44 -15.14
C VAL A 27 -1.65 -7.70 -15.95
N LEU A 28 -2.38 -8.80 -15.74
CA LEU A 28 -2.17 -10.04 -16.49
C LEU A 28 -2.42 -9.85 -17.99
N TRP A 29 -3.47 -9.11 -18.37
CA TRP A 29 -3.73 -8.79 -19.78
C TRP A 29 -2.59 -7.99 -20.42
N VAL A 30 -2.02 -7.02 -19.69
CA VAL A 30 -0.85 -6.26 -20.17
C VAL A 30 0.35 -7.20 -20.33
N MET A 31 0.62 -8.09 -19.39
CA MET A 31 1.73 -9.07 -19.49
C MET A 31 1.57 -9.95 -20.74
N GLU A 32 0.38 -10.50 -20.97
CA GLU A 32 0.11 -11.31 -22.16
C GLU A 32 0.32 -10.51 -23.46
N HIS A 33 -0.13 -9.25 -23.48
CA HIS A 33 0.03 -8.37 -24.63
C HIS A 33 1.50 -8.06 -24.92
N GLU A 34 2.25 -7.67 -23.89
CA GLU A 34 3.67 -7.34 -23.94
C GLU A 34 4.52 -8.52 -24.42
N LEU A 35 4.25 -9.72 -23.91
CA LEU A 35 4.90 -10.95 -24.35
C LEU A 35 4.57 -11.24 -25.82
N LYS A 36 3.28 -11.23 -26.19
CA LYS A 36 2.82 -11.62 -27.53
C LYS A 36 3.33 -10.70 -28.64
N HIS A 37 3.37 -9.39 -28.37
CA HIS A 37 3.62 -8.40 -29.41
C HIS A 37 5.04 -7.84 -29.39
N TYR A 38 5.72 -7.88 -28.24
CA TYR A 38 7.04 -7.27 -28.06
C TYR A 38 8.08 -8.21 -27.48
N ASN A 39 7.72 -9.47 -27.14
CA ASN A 39 8.60 -10.44 -26.49
C ASN A 39 9.19 -9.91 -25.16
N ASN A 40 8.42 -9.08 -24.47
CA ASN A 40 8.74 -8.58 -23.14
C ASN A 40 8.21 -9.58 -22.11
N GLU A 41 9.12 -10.25 -21.40
CA GLU A 41 8.79 -11.30 -20.41
C GLU A 41 8.53 -10.74 -19.01
N ASN A 42 8.87 -9.46 -18.77
CA ASN A 42 8.83 -8.86 -17.45
C ASN A 42 8.11 -7.50 -17.49
N ILE A 43 7.39 -7.19 -16.42
CA ILE A 43 6.81 -5.87 -16.18
C ILE A 43 7.16 -5.38 -14.77
N ILE A 44 7.18 -4.06 -14.59
CA ILE A 44 7.33 -3.44 -13.27
C ILE A 44 6.03 -2.70 -12.96
N LEU A 45 5.41 -3.04 -11.83
CA LEU A 45 4.17 -2.44 -11.38
C LEU A 45 4.43 -1.42 -10.25
N PHE A 46 4.01 -0.18 -10.47
CA PHE A 46 4.01 0.86 -9.44
C PHE A 46 2.59 1.06 -8.92
N ALA A 47 2.36 0.69 -7.66
CA ALA A 47 1.09 0.88 -6.99
C ALA A 47 1.30 1.14 -5.49
N HIS A 48 0.23 1.56 -4.81
CA HIS A 48 0.24 1.75 -3.36
C HIS A 48 0.44 0.41 -2.65
N GLY A 49 1.11 0.42 -1.49
CA GLY A 49 1.39 -0.78 -0.70
C GLY A 49 0.16 -1.65 -0.43
N GLY A 50 -0.99 -1.01 -0.16
CA GLY A 50 -2.26 -1.71 0.10
C GLY A 50 -2.85 -2.43 -1.10
N HIS A 51 -2.31 -2.21 -2.30
CA HIS A 51 -2.71 -2.93 -3.51
C HIS A 51 -1.73 -4.04 -3.90
N ILE A 52 -0.46 -3.97 -3.52
CA ILE A 52 0.58 -4.89 -4.02
C ILE A 52 0.96 -6.00 -3.04
N ILE A 53 0.63 -5.87 -1.76
CA ILE A 53 0.91 -6.96 -0.81
C ILE A 53 0.15 -8.23 -1.17
N GLU A 54 0.68 -9.38 -0.78
CA GLU A 54 0.19 -10.71 -1.15
C GLU A 54 -0.86 -11.26 -0.19
N ASP A 55 -0.95 -10.67 1.00
CA ASP A 55 -1.94 -11.01 2.01
C ASP A 55 -3.26 -10.24 1.80
N ASP A 56 -4.36 -10.84 2.24
CA ASP A 56 -5.58 -10.09 2.55
C ASP A 56 -5.45 -9.41 3.92
N TYR A 57 -6.27 -8.39 4.17
CA TYR A 57 -6.29 -7.76 5.49
C TYR A 57 -7.66 -7.26 5.88
N THR A 58 -7.89 -7.27 7.19
CA THR A 58 -9.11 -6.68 7.75
C THR A 58 -8.96 -5.16 7.85
N MET A 59 -9.76 -4.42 7.09
CA MET A 59 -9.85 -2.98 7.26
C MET A 59 -10.72 -2.66 8.48
N ASN A 60 -10.12 -2.05 9.50
CA ASN A 60 -10.84 -1.63 10.70
C ASN A 60 -11.59 -0.32 10.43
N PHE A 61 -12.75 -0.42 9.77
CA PHE A 61 -13.60 0.71 9.39
C PHE A 61 -14.29 1.42 10.56
N ARG A 62 -14.07 0.99 11.80
CA ARG A 62 -14.78 1.46 13.01
C ARG A 62 -14.72 2.97 13.24
N ASP A 63 -13.77 3.67 12.61
CA ASP A 63 -13.59 5.12 12.71
C ASP A 63 -13.88 5.89 11.41
N MET A 64 -14.27 5.23 10.31
CA MET A 64 -14.83 5.91 9.14
C MET A 64 -16.32 6.15 9.41
N LEU A 65 -16.66 7.39 9.76
CA LEU A 65 -17.98 7.92 10.15
C LEU A 65 -19.19 7.61 9.22
N TYR A 66 -19.02 6.78 8.18
CA TYR A 66 -20.00 6.58 7.11
C TYR A 66 -20.32 5.12 6.79
N ILE A 67 -19.90 4.15 7.60
CA ILE A 67 -20.19 2.73 7.33
C ILE A 67 -21.32 2.24 8.25
N ASN A 68 -22.51 2.08 7.67
CA ASN A 68 -23.66 1.46 8.32
C ASN A 68 -23.40 -0.04 8.55
N ALA A 69 -24.01 -0.60 9.60
CA ALA A 69 -23.83 -1.98 10.09
C ALA A 69 -24.16 -3.12 9.10
N GLU A 70 -24.43 -2.81 7.83
CA GLU A 70 -24.78 -3.75 6.77
C GLU A 70 -23.60 -4.09 5.84
N ASN A 71 -22.48 -3.36 5.91
CA ASN A 71 -21.26 -3.70 5.16
C ASN A 71 -20.51 -4.84 5.86
N LYS A 72 -20.84 -6.08 5.48
CA LYS A 72 -20.29 -7.32 6.06
C LYS A 72 -18.88 -7.69 5.57
N ASP A 73 -18.32 -6.96 4.61
CA ASP A 73 -17.03 -7.30 4.01
C ASP A 73 -15.90 -6.60 4.78
N ILE A 74 -15.49 -7.26 5.86
CA ILE A 74 -14.41 -6.87 6.76
C ILE A 74 -13.03 -7.14 6.11
N LEU A 75 -12.98 -8.06 5.14
CA LEU A 75 -11.77 -8.56 4.50
C LEU A 75 -11.52 -7.89 3.15
N TYR A 76 -10.39 -7.22 3.04
CA TYR A 76 -9.88 -6.60 1.81
C TYR A 76 -8.90 -7.56 1.14
N VAL A 77 -9.22 -8.00 -0.07
CA VAL A 77 -8.35 -8.85 -0.89
C VAL A 77 -7.62 -7.96 -1.90
N THR A 78 -6.29 -7.93 -1.81
CA THR A 78 -5.46 -7.03 -2.60
C THR A 78 -5.27 -7.53 -4.03
N MET A 79 -4.89 -6.61 -4.92
CA MET A 79 -4.45 -6.97 -6.27
C MET A 79 -3.23 -7.91 -6.20
N GLY A 80 -2.30 -7.67 -5.27
CA GLY A 80 -1.13 -8.52 -5.03
C GLY A 80 -1.51 -9.94 -4.64
N HIS A 81 -2.52 -10.14 -3.78
CA HIS A 81 -3.04 -11.47 -3.44
C HIS A 81 -3.57 -12.23 -4.66
N HIS A 82 -4.27 -11.54 -5.56
CA HIS A 82 -4.74 -12.16 -6.80
C HIS A 82 -3.58 -12.51 -7.74
N LEU A 83 -2.57 -11.63 -7.85
CA LEU A 83 -1.40 -11.83 -8.69
C LEU A 83 -0.51 -12.94 -8.16
N SER A 84 -0.24 -13.00 -6.85
CA SER A 84 0.58 -14.06 -6.24
C SER A 84 -0.05 -15.43 -6.39
N ASN A 85 -1.37 -15.54 -6.24
CA ASN A 85 -2.08 -16.80 -6.48
C ASN A 85 -2.01 -17.27 -7.95
N TYR A 86 -1.97 -16.34 -8.91
CA TYR A 86 -1.94 -16.67 -10.34
C TYR A 86 -0.52 -16.94 -10.85
N LEU A 87 0.45 -16.12 -10.44
CA LEU A 87 1.84 -16.13 -10.92
C LEU A 87 2.76 -16.96 -10.02
N GLY A 88 2.39 -17.21 -8.76
CA GLY A 88 3.26 -17.89 -7.80
C GLY A 88 4.58 -17.15 -7.62
N ASP A 89 5.68 -17.90 -7.71
CA ASP A 89 7.05 -17.39 -7.57
C ASP A 89 7.44 -16.33 -8.63
N ASP A 90 6.65 -16.18 -9.71
CA ASP A 90 6.86 -15.15 -10.74
C ASP A 90 6.29 -13.77 -10.32
N TYR A 91 5.61 -13.66 -9.17
CA TYR A 91 5.22 -12.39 -8.57
C TYR A 91 6.20 -12.03 -7.45
N TYR A 92 6.86 -10.87 -7.57
CA TYR A 92 7.80 -10.39 -6.56
C TYR A 92 7.40 -9.00 -6.04
N THR A 93 7.12 -8.90 -4.74
CA THR A 93 6.59 -7.70 -4.09
C THR A 93 7.66 -6.95 -3.31
N ILE A 94 7.81 -5.65 -3.60
CA ILE A 94 8.67 -4.74 -2.83
C ILE A 94 7.80 -3.65 -2.18
N VAL A 95 7.66 -3.70 -0.87
CA VAL A 95 6.98 -2.65 -0.09
C VAL A 95 7.96 -1.54 0.31
N THR A 96 7.42 -0.39 0.72
CA THR A 96 8.22 0.71 1.26
C THR A 96 7.80 1.00 2.70
N GLU A 97 8.77 1.31 3.55
CA GLU A 97 8.53 1.67 4.95
C GLU A 97 9.53 2.73 5.39
N ALA A 98 9.17 3.55 6.38
CA ALA A 98 10.10 4.52 6.91
C ALA A 98 9.95 4.77 8.41
N LYS A 99 11.08 5.04 9.08
CA LYS A 99 11.06 5.50 10.47
C LYS A 99 10.38 6.85 10.59
N ASN A 100 10.80 7.82 9.78
CA ASN A 100 10.17 9.13 9.72
C ASN A 100 9.53 9.31 8.34
N ASN A 101 8.24 9.55 8.27
CA ASN A 101 7.53 9.72 7.01
C ASN A 101 6.74 11.03 7.01
N SER A 102 7.16 11.96 6.18
CA SER A 102 6.41 13.19 5.88
C SER A 102 5.80 13.10 4.48
N PHE A 103 4.51 13.41 4.39
CA PHE A 103 3.72 13.22 3.17
C PHE A 103 2.61 14.26 3.02
N LEU A 104 2.09 14.40 1.80
CA LEU A 104 0.97 15.27 1.47
C LEU A 104 -0.32 14.45 1.35
N ALA A 105 -1.37 14.83 2.06
CA ALA A 105 -2.68 14.18 1.97
C ALA A 105 -3.84 15.19 2.07
N ASP A 106 -5.01 14.81 1.58
CA ASP A 106 -6.23 15.61 1.70
C ASP A 106 -6.78 15.50 3.13
N SER A 107 -7.20 16.61 3.72
CA SER A 107 -7.62 16.70 5.13
C SER A 107 -9.05 16.23 5.41
N ASN A 108 -9.75 15.69 4.40
CA ASN A 108 -11.19 15.40 4.40
C ASN A 108 -12.12 16.62 4.59
N LEU A 109 -11.61 17.85 4.51
CA LEU A 109 -12.43 19.07 4.52
C LEU A 109 -12.72 19.54 3.09
N PRO A 110 -13.97 19.97 2.78
CA PRO A 110 -14.30 20.50 1.46
C PRO A 110 -13.39 21.67 1.09
N ASN A 111 -12.83 21.63 -0.12
CA ASN A 111 -11.94 22.67 -0.69
C ASN A 111 -10.60 22.87 0.03
N ASP A 112 -10.18 21.96 0.91
CA ASP A 112 -8.87 22.05 1.53
C ASP A 112 -7.77 21.59 0.57
N LYS A 113 -6.65 22.31 0.54
CA LYS A 113 -5.47 21.90 -0.23
C LYS A 113 -4.81 20.72 0.50
N ARG A 114 -4.05 19.89 -0.23
CA ARG A 114 -3.19 18.87 0.39
C ARG A 114 -2.34 19.48 1.50
N LYS A 115 -2.37 18.87 2.68
CA LYS A 115 -1.62 19.31 3.87
C LYS A 115 -0.44 18.39 4.10
N LEU A 116 0.61 18.96 4.68
CA LEU A 116 1.78 18.22 5.14
C LEU A 116 1.44 17.53 6.47
N PHE A 117 1.63 16.21 6.49
CA PHE A 117 1.57 15.39 7.69
C PHE A 117 2.93 14.72 7.90
N SER A 118 3.19 14.34 9.15
CA SER A 118 4.37 13.57 9.53
C SER A 118 3.98 12.49 10.52
N ILE A 119 4.53 11.30 10.36
CA ILE A 119 4.47 10.20 11.32
C ILE A 119 5.87 9.72 11.66
N GLU A 120 6.02 9.18 12.87
CA GLU A 120 7.24 8.48 13.32
C GLU A 120 6.84 7.04 13.67
N ARG A 121 7.49 6.05 13.06
CA ARG A 121 7.36 4.64 13.37
C ARG A 121 8.42 4.24 14.41
N LYS A 122 8.01 3.42 15.36
CA LYS A 122 8.84 2.84 16.43
C LYS A 122 8.52 1.36 16.56
N GLY A 123 9.48 0.55 16.99
CA GLY A 123 9.28 -0.87 17.23
C GLY A 123 10.43 -1.72 16.73
N SER A 124 10.29 -3.04 16.90
CA SER A 124 11.35 -4.03 16.66
C SER A 124 11.96 -3.96 15.27
N LEU A 125 11.16 -3.73 14.22
CA LEU A 125 11.66 -3.55 12.87
C LEU A 125 12.61 -2.34 12.79
N ILE A 126 12.18 -1.19 13.28
CA ILE A 126 12.97 0.05 13.29
C ILE A 126 14.22 -0.09 14.14
N ASP A 127 14.15 -0.79 15.27
CA ASP A 127 15.31 -1.01 16.14
C ASP A 127 16.32 -1.97 15.50
N ALA A 128 15.84 -3.00 14.79
CA ALA A 128 16.67 -4.00 14.13
C ALA A 128 17.34 -3.49 12.84
N ILE A 129 16.64 -2.65 12.05
CA ILE A 129 17.15 -2.19 10.75
C ILE A 129 17.57 -0.71 10.75
N GLY A 130 17.07 0.10 11.69
CA GLY A 130 17.27 1.55 11.72
C GLY A 130 18.48 2.02 12.53
N ALA A 131 19.33 1.10 13.02
CA ALA A 131 20.42 1.46 13.92
C ALA A 131 21.65 2.08 13.22
N GLU A 132 21.88 1.82 11.92
CA GLU A 132 23.15 2.18 11.26
C GLU A 132 23.00 2.60 9.78
N SER A 133 24.07 3.19 9.22
CA SER A 133 24.21 3.53 7.80
C SER A 133 24.22 2.26 6.91
N PRO A 134 23.64 2.26 5.70
CA PRO A 134 23.04 3.38 4.97
C PRO A 134 21.61 3.74 5.40
N SER A 135 21.18 4.98 5.09
CA SER A 135 19.84 5.51 5.42
C SER A 135 18.70 4.94 4.58
N ILE A 136 19.03 4.17 3.54
CA ILE A 136 18.11 3.40 2.71
C ILE A 136 18.60 1.95 2.73
N LYS A 137 17.71 1.02 3.05
CA LYS A 137 18.05 -0.40 3.17
C LYS A 137 17.06 -1.25 2.39
N PHE A 138 17.57 -2.26 1.71
CA PHE A 138 16.76 -3.31 1.11
C PHE A 138 16.82 -4.53 2.01
N CYS A 139 15.66 -4.98 2.48
CA CYS A 139 15.53 -6.09 3.41
C CYS A 139 14.56 -7.12 2.83
N THR A 140 15.02 -8.35 2.60
CA THR A 140 14.13 -9.45 2.23
C THR A 140 13.30 -9.88 3.44
N SER A 141 12.12 -10.47 3.20
CA SER A 141 11.30 -11.10 4.23
C SER A 141 12.08 -12.15 5.02
N GLU A 142 12.92 -12.94 4.33
CA GLU A 142 13.81 -13.92 4.96
C GLU A 142 14.79 -13.26 5.94
N TYR A 143 15.44 -12.17 5.56
CA TYR A 143 16.36 -11.43 6.44
C TYR A 143 15.62 -10.90 7.68
N LEU A 144 14.43 -10.30 7.49
CA LEU A 144 13.63 -9.77 8.59
C LEU A 144 13.22 -10.88 9.56
N LYS A 145 12.84 -12.06 9.05
CA LYS A 145 12.56 -13.25 9.87
C LYS A 145 13.78 -13.71 10.66
N GLN A 146 14.96 -13.77 10.05
CA GLN A 146 16.22 -14.11 10.72
C GLN A 146 16.57 -13.09 11.83
N ALA A 147 16.21 -11.82 11.63
CA ALA A 147 16.32 -10.77 12.63
C ALA A 147 15.24 -10.82 13.73
N GLY A 148 14.36 -11.83 13.71
CA GLY A 148 13.31 -12.03 14.72
C GLY A 148 12.05 -11.19 14.48
N ILE A 149 11.87 -10.64 13.28
CA ILE A 149 10.70 -9.83 12.90
C ILE A 149 9.73 -10.72 12.13
N ALA A 150 8.81 -11.37 12.84
CA ALA A 150 7.78 -12.21 12.22
C ALA A 150 6.55 -11.42 11.75
N THR A 151 6.23 -10.33 12.44
CA THR A 151 5.06 -9.49 12.14
C THR A 151 5.45 -8.03 12.16
N TRP A 152 4.83 -7.23 11.29
CA TRP A 152 5.02 -5.78 11.28
C TRP A 152 3.71 -5.06 11.00
N ASP A 153 3.49 -3.93 11.66
CA ASP A 153 2.39 -3.04 11.32
C ASP A 153 2.83 -2.16 10.14
N LEU A 154 2.61 -2.64 8.92
CA LEU A 154 3.03 -1.98 7.68
C LEU A 154 2.26 -0.66 7.48
N THR A 155 2.98 0.42 7.24
CA THR A 155 2.39 1.75 6.99
C THR A 155 1.67 1.82 5.64
N LEU A 156 0.36 2.04 5.67
CA LEU A 156 -0.50 2.25 4.52
C LEU A 156 -1.26 3.58 4.62
N ILE A 157 -0.70 4.63 4.02
CA ILE A 157 -1.31 5.97 3.99
C ILE A 157 -2.01 6.19 2.65
N GLY A 158 -3.33 6.36 2.68
CA GLY A 158 -4.13 6.67 1.49
C GLY A 158 -4.10 8.15 1.10
N SER A 159 -4.97 8.55 0.17
CA SER A 159 -5.10 9.94 -0.29
C SER A 159 -5.61 10.90 0.78
N TYR A 160 -6.28 10.37 1.81
CA TYR A 160 -6.88 11.14 2.90
C TYR A 160 -6.17 10.88 4.22
N PHE A 161 -5.92 11.94 4.97
CA PHE A 161 -5.31 11.85 6.30
C PHE A 161 -5.77 13.01 7.17
N ASN A 162 -5.88 12.79 8.48
CA ASN A 162 -6.19 13.86 9.43
C ASN A 162 -5.20 13.84 10.60
N ASN A 163 -5.12 14.95 11.34
CA ASN A 163 -4.17 15.09 12.45
C ASN A 163 -4.36 14.06 13.56
N ILE A 164 -5.58 13.56 13.77
CA ILE A 164 -5.85 12.55 14.80
C ILE A 164 -5.20 11.22 14.40
N ASN A 165 -5.22 10.89 13.10
CA ASN A 165 -4.63 9.66 12.59
C ASN A 165 -3.13 9.60 12.86
N THR A 166 -2.41 10.73 12.89
CA THR A 166 -0.97 10.78 13.24
C THR A 166 -0.65 10.09 14.57
N PHE A 167 -1.58 10.09 15.52
CA PHE A 167 -1.37 9.57 16.88
C PHE A 167 -1.95 8.17 17.10
N ILE A 168 -2.63 7.59 16.10
CA ILE A 168 -3.32 6.30 16.23
C ILE A 168 -2.82 5.37 15.11
N PRO A 169 -1.75 4.58 15.34
CA PRO A 169 -1.17 3.68 14.33
C PRO A 169 -2.18 2.81 13.60
N ALA A 170 -3.14 2.23 14.32
CA ALA A 170 -4.21 1.39 13.76
C ALA A 170 -5.06 2.06 12.65
N ARG A 171 -4.95 3.39 12.46
CA ARG A 171 -5.65 4.13 11.40
C ARG A 171 -4.84 4.29 10.11
N PHE A 172 -3.56 3.91 10.13
CA PHE A 172 -2.66 4.06 8.98
C PHE A 172 -1.69 2.88 8.83
N THR A 173 -1.85 1.83 9.63
CA THR A 173 -1.08 0.61 9.52
C THR A 173 -2.00 -0.60 9.44
N ILE A 174 -1.53 -1.64 8.79
CA ILE A 174 -2.13 -2.98 8.81
C ILE A 174 -1.15 -3.95 9.44
N ASN A 175 -1.63 -4.87 10.27
CA ASN A 175 -0.77 -5.90 10.83
C ASN A 175 -0.52 -6.96 9.75
N THR A 176 0.74 -7.20 9.42
CA THR A 176 1.12 -8.13 8.37
C THR A 176 2.07 -9.20 8.90
N ASN A 177 1.98 -10.38 8.30
CA ASN A 177 2.98 -11.42 8.47
C ASN A 177 4.11 -11.17 7.46
N VAL A 178 5.33 -10.97 7.97
CA VAL A 178 6.48 -10.63 7.12
C VAL A 178 6.80 -11.76 6.13
N GLU A 179 6.49 -13.01 6.46
CA GLU A 179 6.78 -14.17 5.61
C GLU A 179 5.83 -14.32 4.43
N THR A 180 4.60 -13.80 4.52
CA THR A 180 3.56 -14.03 3.51
C THR A 180 3.09 -12.76 2.83
N CYS A 181 3.35 -11.59 3.40
CA CYS A 181 2.77 -10.34 2.91
C CYS A 181 3.55 -9.70 1.76
N PHE A 182 4.87 -9.90 1.71
CA PHE A 182 5.77 -9.32 0.70
C PHE A 182 7.11 -10.06 0.66
N ASP A 183 7.81 -10.03 -0.47
CA ASP A 183 9.16 -10.60 -0.58
C ASP A 183 10.27 -9.71 -0.04
N ALA A 184 10.14 -8.39 -0.22
CA ALA A 184 11.11 -7.44 0.29
C ALA A 184 10.53 -6.09 0.67
N MET A 185 11.31 -5.37 1.47
CA MET A 185 11.04 -4.02 1.92
C MET A 185 12.20 -3.11 1.57
N LEU A 186 11.89 -1.97 0.98
CA LEU A 186 12.78 -0.82 0.89
C LEU A 186 12.49 0.10 2.07
N TYR A 187 13.37 0.07 3.07
CA TYR A 187 13.28 0.87 4.27
C TYR A 187 14.05 2.19 4.15
N PHE A 188 13.49 3.26 4.70
CA PHE A 188 14.09 4.60 4.75
C PHE A 188 14.14 5.13 6.19
N ASP A 189 15.24 5.77 6.58
CA ASP A 189 15.26 6.50 7.85
C ASP A 189 14.34 7.73 7.82
N GLN A 190 14.21 8.34 6.64
CA GLN A 190 13.38 9.51 6.39
C GLN A 190 12.82 9.50 4.96
N LEU A 191 11.49 9.64 4.86
CA LEU A 191 10.79 10.04 3.64
C LEU A 191 10.29 11.47 3.78
N THR A 192 10.43 12.25 2.73
CA THR A 192 9.93 13.63 2.63
C THR A 192 8.98 13.76 1.45
N PRO A 193 7.98 14.64 1.51
CA PRO A 193 7.03 14.80 0.42
C PRO A 193 7.75 15.25 -0.85
N ASN A 194 7.26 14.81 -2.00
CA ASN A 194 7.65 15.40 -3.26
C ASN A 194 7.00 16.79 -3.37
N ILE A 195 7.75 17.82 -3.00
CA ILE A 195 7.31 19.21 -3.12
C ILE A 195 7.60 19.65 -4.55
N ASP A 196 6.60 19.64 -5.43
CA ASP A 196 6.71 20.36 -6.69
C ASP A 196 6.67 21.87 -6.35
N ASN A 197 7.85 22.49 -6.32
CA ASN A 197 8.05 23.92 -6.04
C ASN A 197 7.22 24.85 -6.94
N ARG A 198 6.60 24.34 -8.01
CA ARG A 198 5.69 25.10 -8.88
C ARG A 198 4.30 25.32 -8.31
N SER A 199 3.86 24.53 -7.32
CA SER A 199 2.51 24.63 -6.74
C SER A 199 2.37 25.65 -5.60
N TYR A 200 3.48 26.25 -5.17
CA TYR A 200 3.55 27.21 -4.04
C TYR A 200 3.85 28.65 -4.45
N LEU A 201 3.89 28.95 -5.76
CA LEU A 201 4.14 30.31 -6.27
C LEU A 201 2.90 31.21 -6.34
N ASP A 202 1.71 30.70 -6.02
CA ASP A 202 0.53 31.54 -5.83
C ASP A 202 0.32 31.82 -4.33
N LYS A 203 1.08 32.79 -3.82
CA LYS A 203 0.81 33.50 -2.56
C LYS A 203 0.28 34.89 -2.86
#